data_AF-A0A5Q4EF84-F1
#
_entry.id   AF-A0A5Q4EF84-F1
#
_cell.length_a   1.000
_cell.length_b   1.000
_cell.length_c   1.000
_cell.angle_alpha   90.00
_cell.angle_beta   90.00
_cell.angle_gamma   90.00
#
_symmetry.space_group_name_H-M   'P 1'
#
loop_
_entity.id
_entity.type
_entity.pdbx_description
1 polymer ?
#
loop_
_entity_poly.entity_id
_entity_poly.type
_entity_poly.pdbx_seq_one_letter_code
_entity_poly.pdbx_strand_id
1 'polypeptide(L)'
;MLAQNAFGSQTTSPSGNRIFLYEVEGLRQNDTTDQNNYPIRQSGSTFVKVPYSRMNEEMQRITRMGGKIVSIQPLSANGASAE
;
A
#
# COMPACT_ATOMS: atom_id res chain seq x y z
N MET A 1 3.78 -35.13 13.05
CA MET A 1 3.48 -34.54 11.73
C MET A 1 3.39 -33.03 11.91
N LEU A 2 4.48 -32.30 11.61
CA LEU A 2 4.53 -30.84 11.75
C LEU A 2 4.58 -30.25 10.34
N ALA A 3 3.51 -29.55 9.97
CA ALA A 3 3.33 -28.95 8.66
C ALA A 3 4.40 -27.89 8.41
N GLN A 4 5.18 -28.10 7.34
CA GLN A 4 6.13 -27.15 6.81
C GLN A 4 5.36 -26.11 6.01
N ASN A 5 4.99 -25.00 6.63
CA ASN A 5 4.54 -23.81 5.90
C ASN A 5 5.75 -23.21 5.19
N ALA A 6 5.95 -23.62 3.94
CA ALA A 6 6.85 -22.99 2.99
C ALA A 6 6.33 -21.58 2.68
N PHE A 7 6.72 -20.62 3.51
CA PHE A 7 6.67 -19.20 3.15
C PHE A 7 7.71 -18.98 2.06
N GLY A 8 7.21 -18.77 0.85
CA GLY A 8 7.96 -18.75 -0.39
C GLY A 8 9.23 -17.93 -0.32
N SER A 9 10.30 -18.52 -0.86
CA SER A 9 11.55 -17.88 -1.21
C SER A 9 11.27 -16.50 -1.82
N GLN A 10 11.62 -15.45 -1.08
CA GLN A 10 11.63 -14.09 -1.63
C GLN A 10 12.74 -14.03 -2.67
N THR A 11 12.39 -14.37 -3.91
CA THR A 11 13.16 -13.98 -5.08
C THR A 11 13.22 -12.45 -5.05
N THR A 12 14.37 -11.91 -4.66
CA THR A 12 14.69 -10.48 -4.76
C THR A 12 14.88 -10.16 -6.24
N SER A 13 13.78 -10.12 -6.98
CA SER A 13 13.76 -9.59 -8.34
C SER A 13 14.06 -8.08 -8.25
N PRO A 14 14.82 -7.47 -9.17
CA PRO A 14 15.06 -6.01 -9.18
C PRO A 14 13.76 -5.19 -9.26
N SER A 15 12.65 -5.82 -9.62
CA SER A 15 11.28 -5.29 -9.57
C SER A 15 10.67 -5.29 -8.15
N GLY A 16 11.13 -6.17 -7.26
CA GLY A 16 10.62 -6.36 -5.90
C GLY A 16 10.96 -5.21 -4.94
N ASN A 17 11.95 -4.38 -5.28
CA ASN A 17 12.37 -3.22 -4.48
C ASN A 17 11.70 -1.90 -4.90
N ARG A 18 10.77 -1.93 -5.88
CA ARG A 18 10.05 -0.74 -6.34
C ARG A 18 8.97 -0.38 -5.33
N ILE A 19 8.96 0.88 -4.90
CA ILE A 19 7.92 1.42 -4.02
C ILE A 19 7.11 2.43 -4.81
N PHE A 20 5.80 2.43 -4.61
CA PHE A 20 4.88 3.37 -5.21
C PHE A 20 4.17 4.17 -4.12
N LEU A 21 3.91 5.45 -4.38
CA LEU A 21 3.09 6.31 -3.55
C LEU A 21 1.68 6.34 -4.11
N TYR A 22 0.73 5.91 -3.30
CA TYR A 22 -0.69 5.89 -3.64
C TYR A 22 -1.35 7.06 -2.93
N GLU A 23 -2.04 7.89 -3.69
CA GLU A 23 -2.96 8.87 -3.14
C GLU A 23 -4.36 8.26 -3.08
N VAL A 24 -4.93 8.21 -1.89
CA VAL A 24 -6.22 7.57 -1.63
C VAL A 24 -7.15 8.57 -0.99
N GLU A 25 -8.32 8.78 -1.58
CA GLU A 25 -9.40 9.61 -1.04
C GLU A 25 -10.53 8.75 -0.49
N GLY A 26 -11.38 9.35 0.35
CA GLY A 26 -12.68 8.77 0.67
C GLY A 26 -12.63 7.48 1.48
N LEU A 27 -11.68 7.32 2.40
CA LEU A 27 -11.71 6.25 3.38
C LEU A 27 -12.95 6.40 4.27
N ARG A 28 -14.03 5.68 3.95
CA ARG A 28 -15.30 5.73 4.67
C ARG A 28 -15.17 5.05 6.04
N GLN A 29 -15.82 5.61 7.05
CA GLN A 29 -16.01 4.96 8.35
C GLN A 29 -16.84 3.68 8.14
N ASN A 30 -16.24 2.52 8.38
CA ASN A 30 -16.85 1.19 8.46
C ASN A 30 -16.25 0.49 9.68
N ASP A 31 -16.79 -0.65 10.09
CA ASP A 31 -16.32 -1.41 11.27
C ASP A 31 -14.79 -1.60 11.34
N THR A 32 -14.11 -1.69 10.20
CA THR A 32 -12.63 -1.81 10.12
C THR A 32 -11.88 -0.50 10.35
N THR A 33 -12.41 0.64 9.90
CA THR A 33 -11.82 1.98 10.11
C THR A 33 -12.32 2.65 11.38
N ASP A 34 -13.44 2.19 11.93
CA ASP A 34 -14.04 2.62 13.19
C ASP A 34 -13.20 2.23 14.42
N GLN A 35 -12.44 1.13 14.33
CA GLN A 35 -11.43 0.77 15.34
C GLN A 35 -10.30 1.80 15.47
N ASN A 36 -10.16 2.70 14.50
CA ASN A 36 -9.19 3.78 14.58
C ASN A 36 -9.82 4.93 15.38
N ASN A 37 -9.30 5.19 16.57
CA ASN A 37 -9.88 6.09 17.58
C ASN A 37 -9.80 7.60 17.21
N TYR A 38 -9.76 7.93 15.91
CA TYR A 38 -9.66 9.29 15.39
C TYR A 38 -10.59 9.46 14.17
N PRO A 39 -11.33 10.59 14.08
CA PRO A 39 -12.21 10.85 12.95
C PRO A 39 -11.38 11.00 11.66
N ILE A 40 -11.63 10.13 10.69
CA ILE A 40 -11.08 10.30 9.34
C ILE A 40 -11.76 11.54 8.73
N ARG A 41 -10.96 12.58 8.49
CA ARG A 41 -11.42 13.86 7.95
C ARG A 41 -12.00 13.61 6.55
N GLN A 42 -13.28 13.94 6.35
CA GLN A 42 -14.03 13.63 5.12
C GLN A 42 -13.44 14.20 3.81
N SER A 43 -12.45 15.10 3.88
CA SER A 43 -11.95 15.86 2.73
C SER A 43 -10.43 15.77 2.50
N GLY A 44 -9.72 14.82 3.14
CA GLY A 44 -8.26 14.69 2.99
C GLY A 44 -7.82 13.45 2.21
N SER A 45 -6.95 13.64 1.21
CA SER A 45 -6.18 12.55 0.59
C SER A 45 -5.20 11.93 1.59
N THR A 46 -5.10 10.60 1.60
CA THR A 46 -4.12 9.82 2.35
C THR A 46 -3.06 9.28 1.41
N PHE A 47 -1.79 9.42 1.79
CA PHE A 47 -0.67 8.90 1.01
C PHE A 47 -0.15 7.59 1.61
N VAL A 48 -0.12 6.52 0.81
CA VAL A 48 0.31 5.18 1.23
C VAL A 48 1.50 4.73 0.38
N LYS A 49 2.57 4.28 1.03
CA LYS A 49 3.73 3.67 0.34
C LYS A 49 3.50 2.19 0.16
N VAL A 50 3.49 1.72 -1.09
CA VAL A 50 3.14 0.35 -1.46
C VAL A 50 4.32 -0.29 -2.20
N PRO A 51 4.95 -1.32 -1.64
CA PRO A 51 5.92 -2.14 -2.37
C PRO A 51 5.27 -2.86 -3.54
N TYR A 52 5.98 -3.02 -4.66
CA TYR A 52 5.48 -3.70 -5.85
C TYR A 52 4.94 -5.11 -5.55
N SER A 53 5.61 -5.84 -4.66
CA SER A 53 5.21 -7.19 -4.23
C SER A 53 3.82 -7.25 -3.58
N ARG A 54 3.38 -6.15 -2.95
CA ARG A 54 2.10 -6.07 -2.22
C ARG A 54 1.05 -5.21 -2.91
N MET A 55 1.30 -4.73 -4.13
CA MET A 55 0.36 -3.84 -4.83
C MET A 55 -1.07 -4.42 -4.93
N ASN A 56 -1.19 -5.72 -5.25
CA ASN A 56 -2.50 -6.37 -5.37
C ASN A 56 -3.23 -6.43 -4.01
N GLU A 57 -2.53 -6.84 -2.96
CA GLU A 57 -3.11 -6.94 -1.61
C GLU A 57 -3.56 -5.56 -1.11
N GLU A 58 -2.74 -4.54 -1.35
CA GLU A 58 -2.99 -3.20 -0.85
C GLU A 58 -4.10 -2.49 -1.63
N MET A 59 -4.20 -2.71 -2.95
CA MET A 59 -5.37 -2.27 -3.73
C MET A 59 -6.66 -2.89 -3.18
N GLN A 60 -6.69 -4.21 -2.96
CA GLN A 60 -7.89 -4.87 -2.41
C GLN A 60 -8.26 -4.36 -1.02
N ARG A 61 -7.27 -4.09 -0.17
CA ARG A 61 -7.50 -3.53 1.16
C ARG A 61 -8.07 -2.12 1.08
N ILE A 62 -7.52 -1.25 0.22
CA ILE A 62 -8.03 0.10 -0.02
C ILE A 62 -9.50 0.05 -0.47
N THR A 63 -9.83 -0.82 -1.43
CA THR A 63 -11.21 -1.01 -1.89
C THR A 63 -12.13 -1.51 -0.77
N ARG A 64 -11.67 -2.43 0.08
CA ARG A 64 -12.45 -2.91 1.24
C ARG A 64 -12.71 -1.82 2.28
N MET A 65 -11.74 -0.93 2.50
CA MET A 65 -11.90 0.27 3.32
C MET A 65 -12.76 1.35 2.64
N GLY A 66 -13.21 1.10 1.40
CA GLY A 66 -14.01 2.02 0.59
C GLY A 66 -13.24 3.23 0.10
N GLY A 67 -11.90 3.19 0.15
CA GLY A 67 -11.05 4.24 -0.39
C GLY A 67 -10.99 4.19 -1.93
N LYS A 68 -10.87 5.36 -2.53
CA LYS A 68 -10.67 5.56 -3.96
C LYS A 68 -9.22 5.96 -4.21
N ILE A 69 -8.52 5.22 -5.07
CA ILE A 69 -7.17 5.59 -5.48
C ILE A 69 -7.27 6.70 -6.54
N VAL A 70 -6.63 7.84 -6.29
CA VAL A 70 -6.63 9.02 -7.16
C VAL A 70 -5.37 9.09 -8.00
N SER A 71 -4.22 8.74 -7.41
CA SER A 71 -2.91 8.82 -8.05
C SER A 71 -2.01 7.67 -7.60
N ILE A 72 -1.18 7.17 -8.52
CA ILE A 72 -0.13 6.18 -8.22
C ILE A 72 1.16 6.67 -8.87
N GLN A 73 2.17 6.95 -8.06
CA GLN A 73 3.46 7.45 -8.53
C GLN A 73 4.59 6.52 -8.12
N PRO A 74 5.54 6.18 -9.00
CA PRO A 74 6.74 5.46 -8.58
C PRO A 74 7.59 6.36 -7.69
N LEU A 75 7.94 5.87 -6.50
CA LEU A 75 9.00 6.48 -5.70
C LEU A 75 10.31 5.92 -6.23
N SER A 76 10.82 6.54 -7.30
CA SER A 76 12.20 6.29 -7.73
C SER A 76 13.11 6.52 -6.53
N ALA A 77 13.83 5.50 -6.11
CA ALA A 77 14.98 5.70 -5.23
C ALA A 77 15.95 6.57 -6.03
N ASN A 78 15.93 7.88 -5.78
CA ASN A 78 16.85 8.79 -6.42
C ASN A 78 18.26 8.50 -5.88
N GLY A 79 18.90 7.50 -6.48
CA GLY A 79 20.34 7.36 -6.54
C GLY A 79 20.87 7.99 -7.83
N ALA A 80 20.28 9.09 -8.32
CA ALA A 80 20.98 9.96 -9.25
C ALA A 80 22.04 10.71 -8.43
N SER A 81 23.15 10.03 -8.18
CA SER A 81 24.44 10.66 -8.03
C SER A 81 24.59 11.65 -9.18
N ALA A 82 24.68 12.94 -8.87
CA ALA A 82 25.19 13.91 -9.81
C ALA A 82 26.64 13.50 -10.12
N GLU A 83 26.90 13.10 -11.36
CA GLU A 83 28.22 13.09 -11.99
C GLU A 83 28.29 14.26 -12.98
#